data_AF-A0A2N8ET31-F1
#
_entry.id   AF-A0A2N8ET31-F1
#
_cell.length_a   1.000
_cell.length_b   1.000
_cell.length_c   1.000
_cell.angle_alpha   90.00
_cell.angle_beta   90.00
_cell.angle_gamma   90.00
#
_symmetry.space_group_name_H-M   'P 1'
#
loop_
_entity.id
_entity.type
_entity.pdbx_description
1 polymer ?
#
loop_
_entity_poly.entity_id
_entity_poly.type
_entity_poly.pdbx_seq_one_letter_code
_entity_poly.pdbx_strand_id
1 'polypeptide(L)'
;MKNKTDLKSLSFFSKPGIVAVMLINVSFGIVNAAPLDDVSPPPPTDPSAYTNPPADPKAALDAIETMPPTNQGAYALPNGVYGTRTTPTTDNVLPPALQTSFKIPT
;
A
#
# COMPACT_ATOMS: atom_id res chain seq x y z
N MET A 1 -44.48 -19.45 -38.07
CA MET A 1 -43.11 -19.32 -38.62
C MET A 1 -42.19 -18.84 -37.51
N LYS A 2 -41.13 -19.59 -37.18
CA LYS A 2 -40.12 -19.19 -36.17
C LYS A 2 -39.05 -18.34 -36.86
N ASN A 3 -38.91 -17.08 -36.45
CA ASN A 3 -37.81 -16.22 -36.88
C ASN A 3 -36.54 -16.68 -36.16
N LYS A 4 -35.58 -17.24 -36.91
CA LYS A 4 -34.27 -17.59 -36.37
C LYS A 4 -33.42 -16.32 -36.33
N THR A 5 -33.08 -15.87 -35.14
CA THR A 5 -32.10 -14.80 -34.93
C THR A 5 -30.75 -15.33 -35.40
N ASP A 6 -30.26 -14.79 -36.51
CA ASP A 6 -28.99 -15.15 -37.12
C ASP A 6 -27.85 -14.63 -36.24
N LEU A 7 -27.27 -15.50 -35.42
CA LEU A 7 -26.09 -15.19 -34.62
C LEU A 7 -24.91 -15.03 -35.57
N LYS A 8 -24.58 -13.77 -35.91
CA LYS A 8 -23.39 -13.43 -36.71
C LYS A 8 -22.16 -14.09 -36.08
N SER A 9 -21.60 -15.06 -36.80
CA SER A 9 -20.42 -15.85 -36.44
C SER A 9 -19.21 -14.94 -36.16
N LEU A 10 -18.47 -15.23 -35.09
CA LEU A 10 -17.17 -14.62 -34.74
C LEU A 10 -16.04 -14.98 -35.74
N SER A 11 -16.36 -15.45 -36.95
CA SER A 11 -15.39 -15.81 -37.99
C SER A 11 -14.45 -14.68 -38.41
N PHE A 12 -14.74 -13.43 -38.03
CA PHE A 12 -13.79 -12.32 -38.18
C PHE A 12 -12.46 -12.56 -37.44
N PHE A 13 -12.45 -13.31 -36.33
CA PHE A 13 -11.22 -13.62 -35.59
C PHE A 13 -10.42 -14.80 -36.17
N SER A 14 -10.94 -15.51 -37.18
CA SER A 14 -10.22 -16.64 -37.79
C SER A 14 -9.18 -16.22 -38.84
N LYS A 15 -9.07 -14.91 -39.11
CA LYS A 15 -8.06 -14.37 -40.02
C LYS A 15 -6.81 -13.99 -39.22
N PRO A 16 -5.65 -14.63 -39.46
CA PRO A 16 -4.45 -14.42 -38.65
C PRO A 16 -3.98 -12.96 -38.62
N GLY A 17 -4.27 -12.19 -39.67
CA GLY A 17 -3.93 -10.76 -39.74
C GLY A 17 -4.67 -9.89 -38.74
N ILE A 18 -5.94 -10.18 -38.42
CA ILE A 18 -6.72 -9.36 -37.47
C ILE A 18 -6.21 -9.58 -36.04
N VAL A 19 -5.91 -10.83 -35.70
CA VAL A 19 -5.33 -11.20 -34.40
C VAL A 19 -3.93 -10.60 -34.25
N ALA A 20 -3.11 -10.64 -35.30
CA ALA A 20 -1.77 -10.03 -35.28
C ALA A 20 -1.82 -8.51 -35.09
N VAL A 21 -2.72 -7.81 -35.77
CA VAL A 21 -2.88 -6.35 -35.62
C VAL A 21 -3.36 -5.98 -34.21
N MET A 22 -4.31 -6.73 -33.64
CA MET A 22 -4.73 -6.50 -32.25
C MET A 22 -3.59 -6.78 -31.27
N LEU A 23 -2.85 -7.88 -31.43
CA LEU A 23 -1.73 -8.20 -30.55
C LEU A 23 -0.62 -7.14 -30.63
N ILE A 24 -0.30 -6.65 -31.83
CA ILE A 24 0.67 -5.56 -32.02
C ILE A 24 0.19 -4.27 -31.34
N ASN A 25 -1.08 -3.87 -31.50
CA ASN A 25 -1.60 -2.67 -30.86
C ASN A 25 -1.60 -2.77 -29.33
N VAL A 26 -1.88 -3.95 -28.76
CA VAL A 26 -1.83 -4.18 -27.32
C VAL A 26 -0.38 -4.26 -26.81
N SER A 27 0.53 -4.86 -27.58
CA SER A 27 1.92 -5.09 -27.17
C SER A 27 2.82 -3.86 -27.30
N PHE A 28 2.51 -2.97 -28.26
CA PHE A 28 3.26 -1.74 -28.51
C PHE A 28 2.53 -0.47 -28.04
N GLY A 29 1.32 -0.60 -27.49
CA GLY A 29 0.68 0.49 -26.77
C GLY A 29 1.50 0.86 -25.56
N ILE A 30 1.84 2.14 -25.40
CA ILE A 30 2.48 2.64 -24.19
C ILE A 30 1.49 2.47 -23.04
N VAL A 31 1.64 1.40 -22.25
CA VAL A 31 0.89 1.22 -21.01
C VAL A 31 1.48 2.18 -19.99
N ASN A 32 0.89 3.37 -19.87
CA ASN A 32 1.18 4.29 -18.78
C ASN A 32 0.53 3.72 -17.52
N ALA A 33 1.25 2.85 -16.81
CA ALA A 33 0.87 2.39 -15.48
C ALA A 33 1.13 3.55 -14.49
N ALA A 34 0.11 4.34 -14.22
CA ALA A 34 0.13 5.26 -13.09
C ALA A 34 -0.16 4.49 -11.79
N PRO A 35 0.43 4.89 -10.66
CA PRO A 35 0.00 4.42 -9.35
C PRO A 35 -1.51 4.63 -9.19
N LEU A 36 -2.22 3.62 -8.67
CA LEU A 36 -3.62 3.78 -8.29
C LEU A 36 -3.77 4.61 -7.01
N ASP A 37 -2.68 4.74 -6.26
CA ASP A 37 -2.57 5.54 -5.03
C ASP A 37 -1.94 6.90 -5.34
N ASP A 38 -2.25 7.89 -4.51
CA ASP A 38 -1.62 9.20 -4.60
C ASP A 38 -0.19 9.13 -4.07
N VAL A 39 0.77 9.30 -4.99
CA VAL A 39 2.20 9.35 -4.68
C VAL A 39 2.75 10.78 -4.67
N SER A 40 1.87 11.78 -4.77
CA SER A 40 2.29 13.17 -4.71
C SER A 40 2.81 13.52 -3.31
N PRO A 41 3.75 14.48 -3.21
CA PRO A 41 4.20 14.96 -1.91
C PRO A 41 3.01 15.51 -1.09
N PRO A 42 2.98 15.29 0.23
CA PRO A 42 1.90 15.80 1.07
C PRO A 42 1.85 17.34 1.03
N PRO A 43 0.67 17.95 1.27
CA PRO A 43 0.55 19.39 1.41
C PRO A 43 1.51 19.94 2.47
N PRO A 44 2.11 21.13 2.32
CA PRO A 44 3.06 21.68 3.30
C PRO A 44 2.51 21.88 4.72
N THR A 45 1.19 21.89 4.87
CA THR A 45 0.50 22.01 6.16
C THR A 45 0.27 20.66 6.86
N ASP A 46 0.55 19.55 6.18
CA ASP A 46 0.44 18.20 6.72
C ASP A 46 1.70 17.83 7.53
N PRO A 47 1.59 17.30 8.75
CA PRO A 47 2.73 16.78 9.52
C PRO A 47 3.59 15.73 8.78
N SER A 48 3.04 15.05 7.78
CA SER A 48 3.76 14.08 6.96
C SER A 48 4.56 14.70 5.80
N ALA A 49 4.44 16.02 5.58
CA ALA A 49 5.14 16.73 4.49
C ALA A 49 6.66 16.58 4.57
N TYR A 50 7.28 16.33 3.43
CA TYR A 50 8.73 16.19 3.35
C TYR A 50 9.41 17.54 3.58
N THR A 51 10.28 17.60 4.58
CA THR A 51 11.15 18.75 4.85
C THR A 51 12.61 18.33 4.77
N ASN A 52 13.44 19.15 4.11
CA ASN A 52 14.88 18.93 4.14
C ASN A 52 15.43 19.14 5.56
N PRO A 53 16.48 18.40 5.97
CA PRO A 53 17.16 18.70 7.21
C PRO A 53 17.77 20.11 7.17
N PRO A 54 17.93 20.78 8.32
CA PRO A 54 18.59 22.08 8.39
C PRO A 54 20.01 22.03 7.80
N ALA A 55 20.41 23.07 7.07
CA ALA A 55 21.73 23.15 6.44
C ALA A 55 22.89 23.22 7.46
N ASP A 56 22.61 23.75 8.65
CA ASP A 56 23.53 23.74 9.79
C ASP A 56 23.26 22.53 10.70
N PRO A 57 24.22 21.59 10.83
CA PRO A 57 24.08 20.45 11.72
C PRO A 57 23.82 20.84 13.18
N LYS A 58 24.33 21.99 13.65
CA LYS A 58 24.10 22.44 15.03
C LYS A 58 22.65 22.86 15.23
N ALA A 59 22.10 23.64 14.30
CA ALA A 59 20.68 23.99 14.31
C ALA A 59 19.77 22.75 14.23
N ALA A 60 20.18 21.70 13.49
CA ALA A 60 19.44 20.44 13.45
C ALA A 60 19.43 19.72 14.80
N LEU A 61 20.56 19.66 15.51
CA LEU A 61 20.63 19.09 16.86
C LEU A 61 19.76 19.88 17.84
N ASP A 62 19.87 21.20 17.83
CA ASP A 62 19.11 22.08 18.73
C ASP A 62 17.60 21.95 18.49
N ALA A 63 17.18 21.79 17.23
CA ALA A 63 15.79 21.51 16.89
C ALA A 63 15.32 20.17 17.47
N ILE A 64 16.13 19.11 17.40
CA ILE A 64 15.78 17.79 17.97
C ILE A 64 15.72 17.84 19.50
N GLU A 65 16.67 18.52 20.15
CA GLU A 65 16.72 18.64 21.61
C GLU A 65 15.54 19.43 22.19
N THR A 66 14.95 20.33 21.39
CA THR A 66 13.76 21.10 21.76
C THR A 66 12.44 20.39 21.43
N MET A 67 12.47 19.24 20.75
CA MET A 67 11.25 18.49 20.45
C MET A 67 10.63 17.90 21.74
N PRO A 68 9.30 17.81 21.81
CA PRO A 68 8.65 17.05 22.87
C PRO A 68 9.18 15.62 22.93
N PRO A 69 9.18 14.98 24.11
CA PRO A 69 9.56 13.59 24.22
C PRO A 69 8.81 12.71 23.20
N THR A 70 9.55 11.92 22.44
CA THR A 70 8.95 11.02 21.45
C THR A 70 8.26 9.84 22.14
N ASN A 71 7.36 9.15 21.42
CA ASN A 71 6.70 7.93 21.89
C ASN A 71 5.90 8.08 23.19
N GLN A 72 5.46 9.31 23.52
CA GLN A 72 4.57 9.53 24.67
C GLN A 72 3.26 8.76 24.47
N GLY A 73 2.89 7.95 25.46
CA GLY A 73 1.72 7.08 25.38
C GLY A 73 1.92 5.80 24.56
N ALA A 74 3.12 5.52 24.02
CA ALA A 74 3.36 4.27 23.28
C ALA A 74 3.21 3.00 24.15
N TYR A 75 3.31 3.15 25.47
CA TYR A 75 3.05 2.08 26.43
C TYR A 75 1.74 2.29 27.19
N ALA A 76 0.91 3.27 26.82
CA ALA A 76 -0.37 3.46 27.48
C ALA A 76 -1.30 2.29 27.17
N LEU A 77 -1.79 1.65 28.22
CA LEU A 77 -2.77 0.58 28.19
C LEU A 77 -4.14 1.13 28.65
N PRO A 78 -5.24 0.41 28.41
CA PRO A 78 -6.55 0.78 28.94
C PRO A 78 -6.52 1.00 30.46
N ASN A 79 -7.42 1.88 30.95
CA ASN A 79 -7.55 2.26 32.36
C ASN A 79 -6.35 3.03 32.95
N GLY A 80 -5.52 3.65 32.11
CA GLY A 80 -4.41 4.51 32.56
C GLY A 80 -3.19 3.75 33.06
N VAL A 81 -3.11 2.44 32.80
CA VAL A 81 -1.94 1.62 33.12
C VAL A 81 -0.87 1.85 32.06
N TYR A 82 0.40 1.84 32.43
CA TYR A 82 1.52 1.92 31.49
C TYR A 82 2.31 0.61 31.48
N GLY A 83 2.53 0.06 30.29
CA GLY A 83 3.41 -1.09 30.07
C GLY A 83 4.89 -0.70 30.08
N THR A 84 5.76 -1.68 29.83
CA THR A 84 7.20 -1.46 29.64
C THR A 84 7.69 -2.19 28.39
N ARG A 85 8.91 -1.87 27.93
CA ARG A 85 9.59 -2.60 26.84
C ARG A 85 9.75 -4.09 27.10
N THR A 86 9.71 -4.51 28.36
CA THR A 86 9.91 -5.90 28.77
C THR A 86 8.61 -6.61 29.10
N THR A 87 7.47 -5.93 29.03
CA THR A 87 6.15 -6.52 29.29
C THR A 87 5.53 -6.95 27.97
N PRO A 88 5.44 -8.25 27.65
CA PRO A 88 4.66 -8.72 26.52
C PRO A 88 3.19 -8.34 26.79
N THR A 89 2.60 -7.51 25.94
CA THR A 89 1.17 -7.24 26.01
C THR A 89 0.40 -8.46 25.48
N THR A 90 -0.80 -8.69 26.01
CA THR A 90 -1.68 -9.80 25.58
C THR A 90 -2.01 -9.75 24.09
N ASP A 91 -1.91 -8.57 23.46
CA ASP A 91 -2.15 -8.38 22.03
C ASP A 91 -1.05 -8.95 21.14
N ASN A 92 0.16 -9.16 21.68
CA ASN A 92 1.28 -9.70 20.92
C ASN A 92 1.37 -11.24 20.97
N VAL A 93 0.35 -11.88 21.52
CA VAL A 93 0.20 -13.34 21.52
C VAL A 93 -1.11 -13.65 20.82
N LEU A 94 -1.04 -14.19 19.59
CA LEU A 94 -2.20 -14.80 18.97
C LEU A 94 -2.53 -16.07 19.77
N PRO A 95 -3.68 -16.14 20.48
CA PRO A 95 -4.01 -17.30 21.29
C PRO A 95 -4.00 -18.58 20.43
N PRO A 96 -3.50 -19.73 20.93
CA PRO A 96 -3.41 -20.95 20.13
C PRO A 96 -4.74 -21.36 19.47
N ALA A 97 -5.88 -21.07 20.12
CA ALA A 97 -7.21 -21.34 19.58
C ALA A 97 -7.66 -20.37 18.46
N LEU A 98 -6.95 -19.26 18.25
CA LEU A 98 -7.19 -18.27 17.20
C LEU A 98 -6.16 -18.36 16.06
N GLN A 99 -5.19 -19.28 16.13
CA GLN A 99 -4.28 -19.56 15.04
C GLN A 99 -5.01 -20.37 13.95
N THR A 100 -5.29 -19.75 12.80
CA THR A 100 -6.05 -20.37 11.70
C THR A 100 -5.24 -21.39 10.88
N SER A 101 -3.96 -21.59 11.19
CA SER A 101 -3.07 -22.46 10.43
C SER A 101 -1.89 -22.96 11.26
N PHE A 102 -1.61 -24.27 11.18
CA PHE A 102 -0.37 -24.90 11.65
C PHE A 102 0.75 -24.88 10.61
N LYS A 103 0.53 -24.30 9.42
CA LYS A 103 1.56 -24.17 8.38
C LYS A 103 2.32 -22.85 8.53
N ILE A 104 3.41 -22.89 9.27
CA ILE A 104 4.50 -21.94 9.10
C ILE A 104 5.36 -22.49 7.94
N PRO A 105 5.52 -21.76 6.81
CA PRO A 105 6.45 -22.18 5.77
C PRO A 105 7.86 -22.20 6.38
N THR A 106 8.53 -23.35 6.33
CA THR A 106 9.97 -23.46 6.58
C THR A 106 10.76 -22.84 5.44
#